data_AF-A0A946FKH0-F1
#
_entry.id   AF-A0A946FKH0-F1
#
_cell.length_a   1.000
_cell.length_b   1.000
_cell.length_c   1.000
_cell.angle_alpha   90.00
_cell.angle_beta   90.00
_cell.angle_gamma   90.00
#
_symmetry.space_group_name_H-M   'P 1'
#
loop_
_entity.id
_entity.type
_entity.pdbx_description
1 polymer ?
#
loop_
_entity_poly.entity_id
_entity_poly.type
_entity_poly.pdbx_seq_one_letter_code
_entity_poly.pdbx_strand_id
1 'polypeptide(L)'
;MDDILIPIFGIVGVFGMPVFLVWVVSYFSGKREERFHHTFQELIKSGQELTPELVQSLPGYKKEESGGRNDIRSGTITAAVGIGIALFGYIGVEEEALIGIGLLVFSTGLGILVYGIYNRNKKVYDGT
;
A
#
# COMPACT_ATOMS: atom_id res chain seq x y z
N MET A 1 -39.36 -1.34 12.72
CA MET A 1 -38.34 -2.17 12.03
C MET A 1 -37.24 -1.28 11.46
N ASP A 2 -37.56 -0.05 11.08
CA ASP A 2 -36.61 0.94 10.55
C ASP A 2 -35.54 1.38 11.57
N ASP A 3 -35.87 1.41 12.87
CA ASP A 3 -34.95 1.82 13.95
C ASP A 3 -33.73 0.87 14.13
N ILE A 4 -33.84 -0.39 13.69
CA ILE A 4 -32.74 -1.37 13.73
C ILE A 4 -31.94 -1.36 12.43
N LEU A 5 -32.57 -1.00 11.31
CA LEU A 5 -31.94 -1.06 9.99
C LEU A 5 -30.88 0.03 9.82
N ILE A 6 -31.14 1.24 10.32
CA ILE A 6 -30.24 2.39 10.24
C ILE A 6 -28.89 2.14 10.95
N PRO A 7 -28.84 1.69 12.22
CA PRO A 7 -27.56 1.41 12.88
C PRO A 7 -26.79 0.24 12.24
N ILE A 8 -27.48 -0.79 11.73
CA ILE A 8 -26.83 -1.90 11.02
C ILE A 8 -26.16 -1.40 9.73
N PHE A 9 -26.87 -0.60 8.93
CA PHE A 9 -26.29 -0.02 7.73
C PHE A 9 -25.13 0.94 8.03
N GLY A 10 -25.20 1.68 9.14
CA GLY A 10 -24.09 2.52 9.62
C GLY A 10 -22.83 1.69 9.91
N ILE A 11 -22.96 0.63 10.69
CA ILE A 11 -21.84 -0.26 11.04
C ILE A 11 -21.27 -0.94 9.79
N VAL A 12 -22.13 -1.53 8.96
CA VAL A 12 -21.70 -2.22 7.73
C VAL A 12 -21.08 -1.25 6.73
N GLY A 13 -21.60 -0.03 6.61
CA GLY A 13 -21.03 1.00 5.74
C GLY A 13 -19.64 1.43 6.21
N VAL A 14 -19.47 1.73 7.51
CA VAL A 14 -18.21 2.21 8.08
C VAL A 14 -17.12 1.15 8.04
N PHE A 15 -17.44 -0.11 8.37
CA PHE A 15 -16.45 -1.20 8.37
C PHE A 15 -16.33 -1.92 7.02
N GLY A 16 -17.41 -2.03 6.27
CA GLY A 16 -17.45 -2.73 4.98
C GLY A 16 -16.78 -1.95 3.86
N MET A 17 -16.90 -0.61 3.83
CA MET A 17 -16.30 0.20 2.77
C MET A 17 -14.75 0.12 2.73
N PRO A 18 -14.02 0.24 3.86
CA PRO A 18 -12.57 0.06 3.86
C PRO A 18 -12.14 -1.33 3.36
N VAL A 19 -12.82 -2.39 3.81
CA VAL A 19 -12.54 -3.77 3.37
C VAL A 19 -12.79 -3.94 1.87
N PHE A 20 -13.90 -3.40 1.37
CA PHE A 20 -14.24 -3.44 -0.05
C PHE A 20 -13.20 -2.70 -0.91
N LEU A 21 -12.76 -1.50 -0.48
CA LEU A 21 -11.72 -0.75 -1.19
C LEU A 21 -10.40 -1.52 -1.27
N VAL A 22 -9.94 -2.10 -0.16
CA VAL A 22 -8.73 -2.93 -0.14
C VAL A 22 -8.89 -4.14 -1.04
N TRP A 23 -10.05 -4.80 -1.02
CA TRP A 23 -10.33 -5.95 -1.88
C TRP A 23 -10.29 -5.58 -3.36
N VAL A 24 -10.93 -4.47 -3.76
CA VAL A 24 -10.90 -3.97 -5.14
C VAL A 24 -9.46 -3.68 -5.58
N VAL A 25 -8.71 -2.90 -4.80
CA VAL A 25 -7.31 -2.57 -5.13
C VAL A 25 -6.46 -3.83 -5.26
N SER A 26 -6.59 -4.78 -4.32
CA SER A 26 -5.87 -6.05 -4.33
C SER A 26 -6.21 -6.89 -5.55
N TYR A 27 -7.50 -7.05 -5.87
CA TYR A 27 -7.98 -7.81 -7.02
C TYR A 27 -7.43 -7.29 -8.35
N PHE A 28 -7.35 -5.96 -8.53
CA PHE A 28 -6.76 -5.36 -9.73
C PHE A 28 -5.23 -5.44 -9.76
N SER A 29 -4.57 -5.52 -8.61
CA SER A 29 -3.12 -5.63 -8.54
C SER A 29 -2.59 -7.01 -8.96
N GLY A 30 -3.29 -8.10 -8.62
CA GLY A 30 -2.87 -9.48 -8.95
C GLY A 30 -2.87 -9.79 -10.45
N LYS A 31 -3.83 -9.23 -11.20
CA LYS A 31 -3.96 -9.48 -12.66
C LYS A 31 -2.82 -8.92 -13.52
N ARG A 32 -1.95 -8.07 -12.96
CA ARG A 32 -0.82 -7.47 -13.69
C ARG A 32 0.38 -8.42 -13.79
N GLU A 33 0.53 -9.32 -12.83
CA GLU A 33 1.66 -10.25 -12.73
C GLU A 33 1.46 -11.47 -13.66
N GLU A 34 0.24 -11.97 -13.77
CA GLU A 34 -0.11 -13.08 -14.67
C GLU A 34 0.15 -12.76 -16.15
N ARG A 35 -0.09 -11.51 -16.57
CA ARG A 35 0.14 -11.06 -17.95
C ARG A 35 1.62 -10.95 -18.30
N PHE A 36 2.45 -10.59 -17.32
CA PHE A 36 3.89 -10.55 -17.48
C PHE A 36 4.44 -11.95 -17.71
N HIS A 37 4.05 -12.93 -16.90
CA HIS A 37 4.51 -14.31 -17.03
C HIS A 37 4.08 -14.97 -18.34
N HIS A 38 2.85 -14.74 -18.81
CA HIS A 38 2.40 -15.29 -20.09
C HIS A 38 3.24 -14.73 -21.25
N THR A 39 3.43 -13.41 -21.30
CA THR A 39 4.21 -12.76 -22.35
C THR A 39 5.69 -13.18 -22.29
N PHE A 40 6.23 -13.37 -21.09
CA PHE A 40 7.60 -13.87 -20.88
C PHE A 40 7.78 -15.31 -21.39
N GLN A 41 6.80 -16.19 -21.13
CA GLN A 41 6.82 -17.58 -21.61
C GLN A 41 6.66 -17.65 -23.14
N GLU A 42 5.87 -16.76 -23.73
CA GLU A 42 5.66 -16.66 -25.17
C GLU A 42 6.94 -16.16 -25.88
N LEU A 43 7.66 -15.20 -25.29
CA LEU A 43 8.97 -14.76 -25.77
C LEU A 43 10.03 -15.86 -25.68
N ILE A 44 10.10 -16.62 -24.59
CA ILE A 44 11.03 -17.77 -24.45
C ILE A 44 10.75 -18.83 -25.53
N LYS A 45 9.47 -19.15 -25.79
CA LYS A 45 9.08 -20.12 -26.82
C LYS A 45 9.37 -19.65 -28.24
N SER A 46 9.39 -18.34 -28.48
CA SER A 46 9.69 -17.76 -29.79
C SER A 46 11.18 -17.83 -30.19
N GLY A 47 12.06 -18.29 -29.29
CA GLY A 47 13.49 -18.49 -29.58
C GLY A 47 14.30 -17.20 -29.72
N GLN A 48 13.74 -16.07 -29.29
CA GLN A 48 14.38 -14.75 -29.35
C GLN A 48 15.42 -14.61 -28.23
N GLU A 49 16.64 -14.14 -28.54
CA GLU A 49 17.66 -13.85 -27.54
C GLU A 49 17.13 -12.79 -26.57
N LEU A 50 17.02 -13.15 -25.28
CA LEU A 50 16.51 -12.28 -24.22
C LEU A 50 17.51 -11.17 -23.94
N THR A 51 17.50 -10.13 -24.78
CA THR A 51 18.24 -8.90 -24.51
C THR A 51 17.55 -8.14 -23.37
N PRO A 52 18.31 -7.52 -22.44
CA PRO A 52 17.76 -6.80 -21.28
C PRO A 52 16.76 -5.70 -21.64
N GLU A 53 16.82 -5.18 -22.86
CA GLU A 53 15.92 -4.14 -23.38
C GLU A 53 14.52 -4.69 -23.71
N LEU A 54 14.42 -5.89 -24.29
CA LEU A 54 13.13 -6.54 -24.58
C LEU A 54 12.36 -6.86 -23.30
N VAL A 55 13.07 -7.35 -22.27
CA VAL A 55 12.52 -7.63 -20.94
C VAL A 55 11.98 -6.35 -20.28
N GLN A 56 12.66 -5.22 -20.45
CA GLN A 56 12.23 -3.92 -19.92
C GLN A 56 11.02 -3.33 -20.66
N SER A 57 10.82 -3.68 -21.92
CA SER A 57 9.68 -3.23 -22.74
C SER A 57 8.38 -4.01 -22.49
N LEU A 58 8.44 -5.10 -21.72
CA LEU A 58 7.28 -5.96 -21.46
C LEU A 58 6.22 -5.26 -20.58
N PRO A 59 4.93 -5.32 -20.97
CA PRO A 59 3.84 -4.82 -20.13
C PRO A 59 3.77 -5.66 -18.84
N GLY A 60 3.93 -5.00 -17.70
CA GLY A 60 4.00 -5.65 -16.39
C GLY A 60 5.41 -5.91 -15.88
N TYR A 61 6.45 -5.56 -16.65
CA TYR A 61 7.82 -5.46 -16.13
C TYR A 61 7.83 -4.36 -15.06
N LYS A 62 7.72 -4.77 -13.80
CA LYS A 62 8.23 -3.97 -12.71
C LYS A 62 9.73 -4.11 -12.84
N LYS A 63 10.40 -3.06 -13.33
CA LYS A 63 11.80 -2.86 -12.96
C LYS A 63 11.82 -3.10 -11.46
N GLU A 64 12.65 -4.04 -11.00
CA GLU A 64 13.10 -3.97 -9.62
C GLU A 64 13.75 -2.59 -9.55
N GLU A 65 12.94 -1.59 -9.24
CA GLU A 65 13.42 -0.27 -8.93
C GLU A 65 14.32 -0.58 -7.74
N SER A 66 15.63 -0.57 -7.98
CA SER A 66 16.61 -0.54 -6.91
C SER A 66 16.41 0.69 -6.02
N GLY A 67 15.46 1.57 -6.35
CA GLY A 67 14.65 2.33 -5.41
C GLY A 67 13.86 1.41 -4.50
N GLY A 68 14.58 0.72 -3.60
CA GLY A 68 14.00 -0.17 -2.60
C GLY A 68 12.77 0.48 -1.98
N ARG A 69 11.70 -0.33 -1.89
CA ARG A 69 10.42 -0.04 -1.22
C ARG A 69 10.57 1.22 -0.37
N ASN A 70 10.04 2.34 -0.84
CA ASN A 70 10.31 3.64 -0.23
C ASN A 70 9.56 3.70 1.11
N ASP A 71 10.09 2.96 2.10
CA ASP A 71 9.54 2.77 3.43
C ASP A 71 9.50 4.11 4.15
N ILE A 72 10.38 5.05 3.77
CA ILE A 72 10.29 6.45 4.19
C ILE A 72 8.98 7.08 3.68
N ARG A 73 8.68 6.98 2.38
CA ARG A 73 7.42 7.47 1.82
C ARG A 73 6.21 6.75 2.42
N SER A 74 6.27 5.42 2.51
CA SER A 74 5.17 4.61 3.05
C SER A 74 4.90 4.95 4.53
N GLY A 75 5.95 5.07 5.33
CA GLY A 75 5.87 5.44 6.73
C GLY A 75 5.37 6.87 6.93
N THR A 76 5.87 7.82 6.14
CA THR A 76 5.42 9.23 6.17
C THR A 76 3.93 9.35 5.85
N ILE A 77 3.48 8.69 4.77
CA ILE A 77 2.06 8.71 4.38
C ILE A 77 1.20 8.07 5.46
N THR A 78 1.61 6.91 5.99
CA THR A 78 0.85 6.21 7.04
C THR A 78 0.78 7.05 8.32
N ALA A 79 1.87 7.72 8.70
CA ALA A 79 1.89 8.63 9.83
C ALA A 79 0.93 9.81 9.61
N ALA A 80 0.97 10.46 8.45
CA ALA A 80 0.08 11.56 8.12
C ALA A 80 -1.40 11.13 8.14
N VAL A 81 -1.72 9.93 7.65
CA VAL A 81 -3.08 9.37 7.73
C VAL A 81 -3.51 9.17 9.18
N GLY A 82 -2.64 8.62 10.03
CA GLY A 82 -2.93 8.47 11.46
C GLY A 82 -3.21 9.81 12.16
N ILE A 83 -2.42 10.84 11.87
CA ILE A 83 -2.66 12.21 12.35
C ILE A 83 -4.02 12.72 11.86
N GLY A 84 -4.34 12.53 10.58
CA GLY A 84 -5.62 12.94 10.00
C GLY A 84 -6.81 12.27 10.70
N ILE A 85 -6.72 10.96 10.98
CA ILE A 85 -7.76 10.23 11.72
C ILE A 85 -7.87 10.75 13.15
N ALA A 86 -6.75 11.00 13.82
CA ALA A 86 -6.76 11.50 15.20
C ALA A 86 -7.37 12.91 15.29
N LEU A 87 -7.00 13.81 14.38
CA LEU A 87 -7.57 15.16 14.29
C LEU A 87 -9.04 15.13 13.89
N PHE A 88 -9.44 14.23 13.00
CA PHE A 88 -10.85 14.04 12.64
C PHE A 88 -11.66 13.51 13.83
N GLY A 89 -11.12 12.58 14.61
CA GLY A 89 -11.73 12.13 15.86
C GLY A 89 -11.87 13.25 16.88
N TYR A 90 -10.88 14.13 17.01
CA TYR A 90 -10.87 15.21 17.99
C TYR A 90 -11.76 16.40 17.61
N ILE A 91 -11.68 16.89 16.36
CA ILE A 91 -12.35 18.12 15.91
C ILE A 91 -13.63 17.83 15.13
N GLY A 92 -13.67 16.71 14.40
CA GLY A 92 -14.75 16.41 13.45
C GLY A 92 -15.93 15.70 14.10
N VAL A 93 -15.66 14.62 14.86
CA VAL A 93 -16.70 13.72 15.39
C VAL A 93 -16.71 13.65 16.92
N GLU A 94 -15.74 14.27 17.59
CA GLU A 94 -15.59 14.30 19.06
C GLU A 94 -15.62 12.90 19.71
N GLU A 95 -15.02 11.91 19.05
CA GLU A 95 -15.03 10.50 19.47
C GLU A 95 -13.63 10.05 19.90
N GLU A 96 -13.47 9.74 21.18
CA GLU A 96 -12.19 9.33 21.77
C GLU A 96 -11.63 8.06 21.13
N ALA A 97 -12.49 7.12 20.75
CA ALA A 97 -12.05 5.88 20.08
C ALA A 97 -11.38 6.16 18.73
N LEU A 98 -11.87 7.14 17.96
CA LEU A 98 -11.25 7.53 16.69
C LEU A 98 -9.88 8.18 16.91
N ILE A 99 -9.74 8.98 17.98
CA ILE A 99 -8.43 9.55 18.36
C ILE A 99 -7.43 8.44 18.63
N GLY A 100 -7.83 7.42 19.42
CA GLY A 100 -7.02 6.25 19.70
C GLY A 100 -6.59 5.50 18.45
N ILE A 101 -7.53 5.23 17.53
CA ILE A 101 -7.23 4.56 16.25
C ILE A 101 -6.24 5.40 15.42
N GLY A 102 -6.42 6.71 15.34
CA GLY A 102 -5.51 7.59 14.63
C GLY A 102 -4.09 7.56 15.18
N LEU A 103 -3.95 7.58 16.52
CA LEU A 103 -2.65 7.47 17.19
C LEU A 103 -1.97 6.10 16.96
N LEU A 104 -2.74 5.01 16.91
CA LEU A 104 -2.23 3.68 16.56
C LEU A 104 -1.69 3.63 15.13
N VAL A 105 -2.45 4.18 14.17
CA VAL A 105 -2.02 4.25 12.76
C VAL A 105 -0.80 5.16 12.63
N PHE A 106 -0.76 6.28 13.35
CA PHE A 106 0.40 7.17 13.38
C PHE A 106 1.66 6.46 13.88
N SER A 107 1.53 5.72 14.99
CA SER A 107 2.63 4.93 15.56
C SER A 107 3.13 3.86 14.59
N THR A 108 2.22 3.22 13.86
CA THR A 108 2.58 2.28 12.78
C THR A 108 3.39 2.97 11.69
N GLY A 109 2.95 4.14 11.25
CA GLY A 109 3.67 4.95 10.26
C GLY A 109 5.07 5.36 10.72
N LEU A 110 5.23 5.74 11.99
CA LEU A 110 6.54 6.02 12.57
C LEU A 110 7.47 4.81 12.55
N GLY A 111 6.98 3.61 12.86
CA GLY A 111 7.78 2.39 12.80
C GLY A 111 8.35 2.12 11.40
N ILE A 112 7.50 2.24 10.37
CA ILE A 112 7.89 2.08 8.96
C ILE A 112 8.86 3.20 8.56
N LEU A 113 8.62 4.45 8.99
CA LEU A 113 9.46 5.60 8.67
C LEU A 113 10.88 5.45 9.26
N VAL A 114 10.97 5.08 10.53
CA VAL A 114 12.26 4.85 11.22
C VAL A 114 13.01 3.71 10.54
N TYR A 115 12.34 2.60 10.25
CA TYR A 115 12.93 1.49 9.50
C TYR A 115 13.44 1.92 8.11
N GLY A 116 12.65 2.73 7.40
CA GLY A 116 13.03 3.26 6.10
C GLY A 116 14.26 4.16 6.14
N ILE A 117 14.37 5.03 7.14
CA ILE A 117 15.55 5.90 7.35
C ILE A 117 16.77 5.04 7.70
N TYR A 118 16.62 4.07 8.60
CA TYR A 118 17.70 3.15 9.00
C TYR A 118 18.24 2.35 7.81
N ASN A 119 17.36 1.76 7.00
CA ASN A 119 17.74 0.96 5.84
C ASN A 119 18.40 1.83 4.74
N ARG A 120 17.92 3.07 4.54
CA ARG A 120 18.55 4.01 3.61
C ARG A 120 19.98 4.34 4.05
N ASN A 121 20.19 4.59 5.34
CA ASN A 121 21.52 4.91 5.87
C ASN A 121 22.48 3.71 5.76
N LYS A 122 22.00 2.47 5.99
CA LYS A 122 22.82 1.27 5.81
C LYS A 122 23.29 1.10 4.37
N LYS A 123 22.40 1.29 3.40
CA LYS A 123 22.76 1.21 1.96
C LYS A 123 23.80 2.26 1.54
N VAL A 124 23.87 3.40 2.22
CA VAL A 124 24.89 4.43 1.97
C VAL A 124 26.25 4.01 2.54
N TYR A 125 26.27 3.30 3.66
CA TYR A 125 27.51 2.86 4.32
C TYR A 125 28.16 1.63 3.66
N ASP A 126 27.34 0.68 3.17
CA ASP A 126 27.84 -0.54 2.50
C ASP A 126 28.24 -0.30 1.02
N GLY A 127 28.03 0.93 0.50
CA GLY A 127 28.28 1.32 -0.89
C GLY A 127 29.52 2.19 -1.12
N THR A 128 30.35 2.40 -0.09
CA THR A 128 31.67 3.08 -0.13
C THR A 128 32.78 2.12 0.19
#